data_AF-A0A3A9FBR7-F1
#
_entry.id   AF-A0A3A9FBR7-F1
#
_cell.length_a   1.000
_cell.length_b   1.000
_cell.length_c   1.000
_cell.angle_alpha   90.00
_cell.angle_beta   90.00
_cell.angle_gamma   90.00
#
_symmetry.space_group_name_H-M   'P 1'
#
loop_
_entity.id
_entity.type
_entity.pdbx_description
1 polymer ?
#
loop_
_entity_poly.entity_id
_entity_poly.type
_entity_poly.pdbx_seq_one_letter_code
_entity_poly.pdbx_strand_id
1 'polypeptide(L)' 'MRLDKYLKVSRLIKRRTVANEACDAGRVLVNGKPAKASVAVKAGDQIEIQFGSKAVKVEVLNVQETVKKEAASEMYRYL' A
#
# COMPACT_ATOMS: atom_id res chain seq x y z
N MET A 1 -10.37 2.83 2.14
CA MET A 1 -9.97 2.85 0.71
C MET A 1 -9.52 1.46 0.30
N ARG A 2 -9.66 1.04 -0.98
CA ARG A 2 -9.08 -0.22 -1.47
C ARG A 2 -7.54 -0.19 -1.46
N LEU A 3 -6.90 -1.33 -1.20
CA LEU A 3 -5.44 -1.49 -1.13
C LEU A 3 -4.74 -1.03 -2.41
N ASP A 4 -5.21 -1.43 -3.57
CA ASP A 4 -4.65 -1.03 -4.87
C ASP A 4 -4.67 0.50 -5.09
N LYS A 5 -5.78 1.14 -4.72
CA LYS A 5 -5.92 2.61 -4.77
C LYS A 5 -4.98 3.26 -3.75
N TYR A 6 -4.88 2.71 -2.55
CA TYR A 6 -4.01 3.24 -1.49
C TYR A 6 -2.54 3.21 -1.90
N LEU A 7 -2.05 2.08 -2.42
CA LEU A 7 -0.66 1.93 -2.90
C LEU A 7 -0.33 2.92 -4.02
N LYS A 8 -1.30 3.24 -4.89
CA LYS A 8 -1.14 4.25 -5.93
C LYS A 8 -1.10 5.68 -5.36
N VAL A 9 -2.00 6.01 -4.43
CA VAL A 9 -2.14 7.38 -3.90
C VAL A 9 -0.96 7.74 -2.98
N SER A 10 -0.55 6.80 -2.13
CA SER A 10 0.66 6.90 -1.28
C SER A 10 1.97 6.87 -2.06
N ARG A 11 1.92 6.54 -3.36
CA ARG A 11 3.08 6.42 -4.26
C ARG A 11 4.07 5.31 -3.90
N LEU A 12 3.69 4.37 -3.03
CA LEU A 12 4.45 3.13 -2.80
C LEU A 12 4.55 2.31 -4.09
N ILE A 13 3.49 2.32 -4.91
CA ILE A 13 3.50 1.77 -6.26
C ILE A 13 3.00 2.82 -7.25
N LYS A 14 3.79 3.09 -8.28
CA LYS A 14 3.52 4.19 -9.22
C LYS A 14 2.25 4.02 -10.06
N ARG A 15 1.87 2.77 -10.37
CA ARG A 15 0.72 2.44 -11.24
C ARG A 15 -0.25 1.53 -10.50
N ARG A 16 -1.55 1.82 -10.59
CA ARG A 16 -2.60 1.02 -9.95
C ARG A 16 -2.70 -0.41 -10.51
N THR A 17 -2.43 -0.59 -11.80
CA THR A 17 -2.38 -1.92 -12.44
C THR A 17 -1.29 -2.79 -11.82
N VAL A 18 -0.09 -2.24 -11.61
CA VAL A 18 1.02 -2.92 -10.95
C VAL A 18 0.70 -3.25 -9.50
N ALA A 19 -0.05 -2.38 -8.81
CA ALA A 19 -0.50 -2.66 -7.45
C ALA A 19 -1.48 -3.84 -7.40
N ASN A 20 -2.40 -3.93 -8.36
CA ASN A 20 -3.29 -5.10 -8.50
C ASN A 20 -2.48 -6.37 -8.75
N GLU A 21 -1.58 -6.36 -9.74
CA GLU A 21 -0.71 -7.51 -10.07
C GLU A 21 0.13 -7.96 -8.86
N ALA A 22 0.65 -7.02 -8.07
CA ALA A 22 1.41 -7.34 -6.87
C ALA A 22 0.55 -7.98 -5.77
N CYS A 23 -0.70 -7.54 -5.59
CA CYS A 23 -1.64 -8.17 -4.67
C CYS A 23 -2.03 -9.58 -5.15
N ASP A 24 -2.31 -9.75 -6.44
CA ASP A 24 -2.70 -11.03 -7.04
C ASP A 24 -1.55 -12.05 -7.00
N ALA A 25 -0.30 -11.59 -7.15
CA ALA A 25 0.89 -12.40 -6.99
C ALA A 25 1.28 -12.68 -5.52
N GLY A 26 0.49 -12.23 -4.55
CA GLY A 26 0.76 -12.42 -3.12
C GLY A 26 1.97 -11.66 -2.58
N ARG A 27 2.47 -10.66 -3.31
CA ARG A 27 3.63 -9.84 -2.94
C ARG A 27 3.29 -8.71 -1.97
N VAL A 28 2.01 -8.46 -1.74
CA VAL A 28 1.53 -7.46 -0.78
C VAL A 28 0.86 -8.16 0.39
N LEU A 29 1.38 -7.91 1.58
CA LEU A 29 0.82 -8.40 2.83
C LEU A 29 0.24 -7.23 3.63
N VAL A 30 -0.93 -7.45 4.23
CA VAL A 30 -1.53 -6.53 5.20
C VAL A 30 -1.58 -7.27 6.53
N ASN A 31 -0.97 -6.70 7.56
CA ASN A 31 -0.86 -7.29 8.90
C ASN A 31 -0.30 -8.73 8.87
N GLY A 32 0.71 -8.95 8.02
CA GLY A 32 1.39 -10.24 7.87
C GLY A 32 0.65 -11.29 7.04
N LYS A 33 -0.49 -10.94 6.41
CA LYS A 33 -1.28 -11.86 5.57
C LYS A 33 -1.39 -11.35 4.13
N PRO A 34 -1.25 -12.21 3.10
CA PRO A 34 -1.49 -11.81 1.71
C PRO A 34 -2.88 -11.20 1.55
N ALA A 35 -2.96 -10.04 0.91
CA ALA A 35 -4.20 -9.29 0.77
C ALA A 35 -4.58 -9.11 -0.69
N LYS A 36 -5.88 -9.28 -0.99
CA LYS A 36 -6.42 -8.95 -2.32
C LYS A 36 -6.43 -7.43 -2.51
N ALA A 37 -6.30 -7.00 -3.76
CA ALA A 37 -6.36 -5.59 -4.13
C ALA A 37 -7.63 -4.85 -3.65
N SER A 38 -8.75 -5.57 -3.53
CA SER A 38 -10.04 -5.02 -3.09
C SER A 38 -10.16 -4.81 -1.58
N VAL A 39 -9.21 -5.31 -0.78
CA VAL A 39 -9.23 -5.19 0.68
C VAL A 39 -9.24 -3.71 1.08
N ALA A 40 -10.05 -3.38 2.09
CA ALA A 40 -10.11 -2.04 2.64
C ALA A 40 -8.94 -1.82 3.62
N VAL A 41 -8.13 -0.80 3.34
CA VAL A 41 -7.04 -0.34 4.20
C VAL A 41 -7.56 0.66 5.23
N LYS A 42 -7.06 0.55 6.46
CA LYS A 42 -7.35 1.43 7.61
C LYS A 42 -6.05 2.02 8.18
N ALA A 43 -6.17 3.11 8.90
CA ALA A 43 -5.05 3.63 9.69
C ALA A 43 -4.66 2.62 10.78
N GLY A 44 -3.36 2.46 11.02
CA GLY A 44 -2.75 1.45 11.87
C GLY A 44 -2.44 0.13 11.17
N ASP A 45 -2.90 -0.09 9.93
CA ASP A 45 -2.54 -1.30 9.18
C ASP A 45 -1.05 -1.28 8.83
N GLN A 46 -0.39 -2.43 8.95
CA GLN A 46 0.97 -2.63 8.46
C GLN A 46 0.93 -3.27 7.08
N ILE A 47 1.51 -2.59 6.10
CA ILE A 47 1.61 -3.06 4.73
C ILE A 47 3.06 -3.46 4.47
N GLU A 48 3.25 -4.66 3.96
CA GLU A 48 4.54 -5.15 3.49
C GLU A 48 4.46 -5.43 1.99
N ILE A 49 5.42 -4.90 1.24
CA ILE A 49 5.48 -5.00 -0.23
C ILE A 49 6.80 -5.62 -0.62
N GLN A 50 6.75 -6.74 -1.34
CA GLN A 50 7.92 -7.41 -1.87
C GLN A 50 8.26 -6.91 -3.28
N PHE A 51 9.36 -6.17 -3.40
CA PHE A 51 9.94 -5.68 -4.63
C PHE A 51 11.15 -6.53 -5.03
N GLY A 52 10.91 -7.65 -5.71
CA GLY A 52 11.98 -8.54 -6.14
C GLY A 52 12.78 -9.07 -4.95
N SER A 53 14.02 -8.60 -4.78
CA SER A 53 14.90 -8.99 -3.67
C SER A 53 14.76 -8.13 -2.41
N LYS A 54 13.95 -7.06 -2.43
CA LYS A 54 13.76 -6.16 -1.29
C LYS A 54 12.32 -6.22 -0.79
N ALA A 55 12.13 -6.16 0.52
CA ALA A 55 10.82 -5.93 1.13
C ALA A 55 10.77 -4.51 1.68
N VAL A 56 9.63 -3.83 1.50
CA VAL A 56 9.35 -2.53 2.08
C VAL A 56 8.19 -2.70 3.04
N LYS A 57 8.39 -2.28 4.29
CA LYS A 57 7.36 -2.34 5.32
C LYS A 57 6.98 -0.93 5.73
N VAL A 58 5.68 -0.69 5.80
CA VAL A 58 5.13 0.62 6.16
C VAL A 58 3.93 0.45 7.07
N GLU A 59 3.73 1.41 7.95
CA GLU A 59 2.51 1.54 8.74
C GLU A 59 1.67 2.67 8.16
N VAL A 60 0.37 2.41 7.98
CA VAL A 60 -0.60 3.38 7.47
C VAL A 60 -0.96 4.36 8.57
N LEU A 61 -0.68 5.64 8.37
CA LEU A 61 -1.05 6.70 9.30
C LEU A 61 -2.40 7.32 8.94
N ASN A 62 -2.68 7.45 7.64
CA ASN A 62 -3.87 8.12 7.16
C ASN A 62 -4.37 7.53 5.84
N VAL A 63 -5.70 7.42 5.69
CA VAL A 63 -6.35 6.88 4.51
C VAL A 63 -7.27 7.95 3.91
N GLN A 64 -6.74 8.72 2.96
CA GLN A 64 -7.47 9.78 2.27
C GLN A 64 -7.68 9.47 0.78
N GLU A 65 -8.89 9.77 0.30
CA GLU A 65 -9.36 9.57 -1.08
C GLU A 65 -8.52 10.29 -2.13
N THR A 66 -8.16 11.54 -1.85
CA THR A 66 -7.45 12.46 -2.74
C THR A 66 -6.37 13.16 -1.93
N VAL A 67 -5.11 13.02 -2.35
CA VAL A 67 -3.96 13.61 -1.66
C VAL A 67 -3.08 14.30 -2.69
N LYS A 68 -2.60 15.50 -2.36
CA LYS A 68 -1.60 16.20 -3.18
C LYS A 68 -0.27 15.45 -3.14
N LYS A 69 0.62 15.70 -4.10
CA LYS A 69 1.91 14.99 -4.20
C LYS A 69 2.71 15.10 -2.91
N GLU A 70 2.72 16.27 -2.32
CA GLU A 70 3.54 16.65 -1.18
C GLU A 70 3.10 15.94 0.10
N ALA A 71 1.79 15.71 0.25
CA ALA A 71 1.21 15.07 1.43
C ALA A 71 1.17 13.52 1.33
N ALA A 72 1.56 12.93 0.21
CA ALA A 72 1.52 11.47 0.03
C ALA A 72 2.47 10.73 1.01
N SER A 73 3.60 11.36 1.35
CA SER A 73 4.55 10.83 2.34
C SER A 73 4.04 10.88 3.77
N GLU A 74 2.99 11.65 4.05
CA GLU A 74 2.38 11.74 5.39
C GLU A 74 1.35 10.62 5.61
N MET A 75 0.97 9.89 4.56
CA MET A 75 -0.01 8.81 4.67
C MET A 75 0.52 7.57 5.38
N TYR A 76 1.84 7.41 5.45
CA TYR A 76 2.49 6.24 6.04
C TYR A 76 3.83 6.58 6.66
N ARG A 77 4.34 5.70 7.52
CA ARG A 77 5.74 5.72 7.96
C ARG A 77 6.43 4.43 7.55
N TYR A 78 7.72 4.51 7.25
CA TYR A 78 8.55 3.31 7.08
C TYR A 78 8.81 2.64 8.43
N LEU A 79 8.88 1.31 8.40
CA LEU A 79 9.26 0.45 9.52
C LEU A 79 10.60 -0.24 9.21
#